data_AF-A0A2E5ST85-F1
#
_entry.id   AF-A0A2E5ST85-F1
#
_cell.length_a   1.000
_cell.length_b   1.000
_cell.length_c   1.000
_cell.angle_alpha   90.00
_cell.angle_beta   90.00
_cell.angle_gamma   90.00
#
_symmetry.space_group_name_H-M   'P 1'
#
loop_
_entity.id
_entity.type
_entity.pdbx_description
1 polymer ?
#
loop_
_entity_poly.entity_id
_entity_poly.type
_entity_poly.pdbx_seq_one_letter_code
_entity_poly.pdbx_strand_id
1 'polypeptide(L)'
;MYQLNRIYWGILAGALGIVIGFFALGMAWSATNGDSISYFIKDIAGRSLLYRDSILTVCTLFNIGIFYLALRKEMWEFCRGIMMIILASVPIIIWFQMQAGIA
;
A
#
# COMPACT_ATOMS: atom_id res chain seq x y z
N MET A 1 -2.10 -24.19 10.09
CA MET A 1 -1.56 -23.30 9.02
C MET A 1 -2.44 -23.24 7.76
N TYR A 2 -3.19 -24.28 7.38
CA TYR A 2 -3.92 -24.32 6.10
C TYR A 2 -5.18 -23.43 5.95
N GLN A 3 -5.80 -22.93 7.03
CA GLN A 3 -7.03 -22.15 6.91
C GLN A 3 -6.84 -20.71 6.37
N LEU A 4 -5.62 -20.18 6.46
CA LEU A 4 -5.25 -18.85 5.95
C LEU A 4 -4.90 -18.86 4.46
N ASN A 5 -4.72 -20.04 3.84
CA ASN A 5 -4.47 -20.18 2.41
C ASN A 5 -5.79 -20.08 1.63
N ARG A 6 -6.56 -19.02 1.84
CA ARG A 6 -7.71 -18.71 0.99
C ARG A 6 -7.43 -17.40 0.28
N ILE A 7 -7.91 -17.29 -0.94
CA ILE A 7 -7.77 -16.10 -1.79
C ILE A 7 -8.26 -14.84 -1.05
N TYR A 8 -9.37 -14.92 -0.30
CA TYR A 8 -9.91 -13.81 0.49
C TYR A 8 -8.93 -13.28 1.55
N TRP A 9 -8.15 -14.16 2.19
CA TRP A 9 -7.13 -13.75 3.15
C TRP A 9 -5.96 -13.04 2.46
N GLY A 10 -5.60 -13.48 1.25
CA GLY A 10 -4.61 -12.78 0.43
C GLY A 10 -5.07 -11.38 0.01
N ILE A 11 -6.34 -11.24 -0.37
CA ILE A 11 -6.95 -9.94 -0.69
C ILE A 11 -6.94 -9.03 0.54
N LEU A 12 -7.38 -9.53 1.71
CA LEU A 12 -7.35 -8.78 2.96
C LEU A 12 -5.93 -8.36 3.35
N ALA A 13 -4.96 -9.25 3.20
CA ALA A 13 -3.57 -8.95 3.49
C ALA A 13 -2.98 -7.89 2.54
N GLY A 14 -3.31 -7.93 1.25
CA GLY A 14 -2.92 -6.90 0.30
C GLY A 14 -3.57 -5.55 0.59
N ALA A 15 -4.86 -5.54 0.95
CA ALA A 15 -5.54 -4.31 1.36
C ALA A 15 -4.95 -3.73 2.65
N LEU A 16 -4.68 -4.58 3.65
CA LEU A 16 -4.02 -4.17 4.89
C LEU A 16 -2.60 -3.68 4.64
N GLY A 17 -1.84 -4.29 3.72
CA GLY A 17 -0.50 -3.85 3.36
C GLY A 17 -0.48 -2.42 2.79
N ILE A 18 -1.48 -2.05 1.99
CA ILE A 18 -1.66 -0.66 1.51
C ILE A 18 -1.93 0.29 2.67
N VAL A 19 -2.86 -0.07 3.56
CA VAL A 19 -3.23 0.77 4.71
C VAL A 19 -2.03 0.93 5.66
N ILE A 20 -1.33 -0.16 5.97
CA ILE A 20 -0.15 -0.15 6.84
C ILE A 20 0.98 0.66 6.20
N GLY A 21 1.23 0.50 4.89
CA GLY A 21 2.24 1.30 4.17
C GLY A 21 1.95 2.80 4.23
N PHE A 22 0.68 3.18 4.10
CA PHE A 22 0.24 4.57 4.23
C PHE A 22 0.46 5.11 5.65
N PHE A 23 0.05 4.37 6.68
CA PHE A 23 0.24 4.77 8.08
C PHE A 23 1.71 4.78 8.50
N ALA A 24 2.52 3.84 8.02
CA ALA A 24 3.95 3.78 8.31
C ALA A 24 4.67 5.03 7.77
N LEU A 25 4.33 5.49 6.57
CA LEU A 25 4.84 6.76 6.04
C LEU A 25 4.33 7.96 6.82
N GLY A 26 3.05 7.98 7.21
CA GLY A 26 2.51 9.04 8.05
C GLY A 26 3.18 9.15 9.41
N MET A 27 3.50 8.00 10.04
CA MET A 27 4.27 7.96 11.28
C MET A 27 5.72 8.38 11.06
N ALA A 28 6.38 7.89 10.01
CA ALA A 28 7.76 8.26 9.69
C ALA A 28 7.87 9.78 9.44
N TRP A 29 6.89 10.37 8.77
CA TRP A 29 6.82 11.82 8.56
C TRP A 29 6.59 12.61 9.84
N SER A 30 5.64 12.15 10.66
CA SER A 30 5.32 12.79 11.94
C SER A 30 6.54 12.76 12.87
N ALA A 31 7.30 11.66 12.87
CA ALA A 31 8.53 11.52 13.64
C ALA A 31 9.65 12.45 13.15
N THR A 32 9.76 12.71 11.84
CA THR A 32 10.83 13.57 11.29
C THR A 32 10.50 15.05 11.30
N ASN A 33 9.22 15.43 11.18
CA ASN A 33 8.80 16.83 11.08
C ASN A 33 8.13 17.38 12.36
N GLY A 34 7.83 16.52 13.35
CA GLY A 34 7.20 16.93 14.62
C GLY A 34 5.72 17.35 14.51
N ASP A 35 5.15 17.30 13.30
CA ASP A 35 3.77 17.68 13.00
C ASP A 35 2.78 16.50 13.12
N SER A 36 1.50 16.85 13.29
CA SER A 36 0.42 15.88 13.50
C SER A 36 0.16 15.04 12.25
N ILE A 37 -0.14 13.74 12.42
CA ILE A 37 -0.57 12.81 11.35
C ILE A 37 -1.73 13.38 10.50
N SER A 38 -2.59 14.20 11.10
CA SER A 38 -3.69 14.88 10.41
C SER A 38 -3.22 15.90 9.36
N TYR A 39 -2.10 16.60 9.58
CA TYR A 39 -1.49 17.53 8.61
C TYR A 39 -0.85 16.76 7.43
N PHE A 40 -0.25 15.60 7.70
CA PHE A 40 0.32 14.74 6.64
C PHE A 40 -0.75 14.22 5.67
N ILE A 41 -1.88 13.77 6.21
CA ILE A 41 -3.00 13.26 5.40
C ILE A 41 -3.68 14.38 4.61
N LYS A 42 -3.80 15.59 5.19
CA LYS A 42 -4.59 16.68 4.60
C LYS A 42 -3.79 17.58 3.65
N ASP A 43 -2.54 17.89 3.98
CA ASP A 43 -1.69 18.78 3.16
C ASP A 43 -0.73 18.00 2.25
N ILE A 44 -0.12 16.89 2.70
CA ILE A 44 0.91 16.19 1.93
C ILE A 44 0.36 15.11 1.00
N ALA A 45 -0.52 14.23 1.52
CA ALA A 45 -1.25 13.30 0.65
C ALA A 45 -2.25 14.04 -0.28
N GLY A 46 -2.63 15.27 0.09
CA GLY A 46 -3.53 16.13 -0.66
C GLY A 46 -2.89 16.95 -1.80
N ARG A 47 -1.73 17.60 -1.57
CA ARG A 47 -1.20 18.63 -2.48
C ARG A 47 0.05 18.28 -3.28
N SER A 48 0.86 17.30 -2.86
CA SER A 48 2.18 17.10 -3.48
C SER A 48 2.26 15.81 -4.29
N LEU A 49 2.33 15.96 -5.61
CA LEU A 49 2.48 14.87 -6.61
C LEU A 49 3.62 13.90 -6.25
N LEU A 50 4.79 14.45 -5.89
CA LEU A 50 5.98 13.68 -5.51
C LEU A 50 5.77 12.80 -4.27
N TYR A 51 4.95 13.27 -3.31
CA TYR A 51 4.64 12.48 -2.12
C TYR A 51 3.64 11.37 -2.40
N ARG A 52 2.68 11.58 -3.31
CA ARG A 52 1.74 10.53 -3.72
C ARG A 52 2.46 9.36 -4.37
N ASP A 53 3.36 9.61 -5.32
CA ASP A 53 4.14 8.56 -5.96
C ASP A 53 5.04 7.81 -4.97
N SER A 54 5.66 8.54 -4.03
CA SER A 54 6.46 7.93 -2.96
C SER A 54 5.61 7.05 -2.03
N ILE A 55 4.42 7.52 -1.64
CA ILE A 55 3.47 6.76 -0.80
C ILE A 55 3.05 5.46 -1.50
N LEU A 56 2.66 5.56 -2.77
CA LEU A 56 2.21 4.42 -3.56
C LEU A 56 3.34 3.39 -3.76
N THR A 57 4.57 3.86 -3.93
CA THR A 57 5.76 3.01 -4.03
C THR A 57 6.00 2.24 -2.73
N VAL A 58 5.94 2.90 -1.57
CA VAL A 58 6.12 2.24 -0.26
C VAL A 58 4.99 1.25 0.04
N CYS A 59 3.74 1.60 -0.25
CA CYS A 59 2.61 0.67 -0.12
C CYS A 59 2.82 -0.58 -1.00
N THR A 60 3.31 -0.40 -2.22
CA THR A 60 3.61 -1.52 -3.14
C THR A 60 4.75 -2.38 -2.61
N LEU A 61 5.83 -1.78 -2.10
CA LEU A 61 6.94 -2.51 -1.47
C LEU A 61 6.47 -3.32 -0.26
N PHE A 62 5.58 -2.77 0.57
CA PHE A 62 5.02 -3.48 1.70
C PHE A 62 4.21 -4.71 1.25
N ASN A 63 3.38 -4.56 0.21
CA ASN A 63 2.65 -5.66 -0.40
C ASN A 63 3.58 -6.74 -0.99
N ILE A 64 4.68 -6.36 -1.63
CA ILE A 64 5.70 -7.30 -2.12
C ILE A 64 6.37 -8.04 -0.95
N GLY A 65 6.64 -7.36 0.17
CA GLY A 65 7.19 -7.98 1.38
C GLY A 65 6.26 -9.05 1.97
N ILE A 66 4.97 -8.73 2.10
CA ILE A 66 3.95 -9.69 2.56
C ILE A 66 3.80 -10.85 1.56
N PHE A 67 3.80 -10.55 0.26
CA PHE A 67 3.77 -11.56 -0.80
C PHE A 67 4.96 -12.51 -0.70
N TYR A 68 6.17 -11.99 -0.51
CA TYR A 68 7.39 -12.80 -0.38
C TYR A 68 7.35 -13.73 0.84
N LEU A 69 6.88 -13.23 1.99
CA LEU A 69 6.72 -14.06 3.20
C LEU A 69 5.68 -15.17 3.01
N ALA A 70 4.60 -14.91 2.28
CA ALA A 70 3.59 -15.91 1.97
C ALA A 70 4.06 -16.93 0.93
N LEU A 71 4.84 -16.49 -0.06
CA LEU A 71 5.46 -17.36 -1.05
C LEU A 71 6.43 -18.35 -0.39
N ARG A 72 7.21 -17.88 0.59
CA ARG A 72 8.11 -18.74 1.38
C ARG A 72 7.38 -19.84 2.17
N LYS A 73 6.09 -19.65 2.46
CA LYS A 73 5.23 -20.62 3.15
C LYS A 73 4.37 -21.46 2.19
N GLU A 74 4.65 -21.42 0.89
CA GLU A 74 3.92 -22.15 -0.15
C GLU A 74 2.40 -21.84 -0.16
N MET A 75 2.00 -20.64 0.28
CA MET A 75 0.59 -20.24 0.35
C MET A 75 0.09 -19.72 -1.01
N TRP A 76 -0.02 -20.61 -2.00
CA TRP A 76 -0.32 -20.26 -3.39
C TRP A 76 -1.65 -19.49 -3.59
N GLU A 77 -2.70 -19.84 -2.85
CA GLU A 77 -4.00 -19.18 -2.96
C GLU A 77 -3.98 -17.78 -2.34
N PHE A 78 -3.25 -17.62 -1.24
CA PHE A 78 -3.02 -16.32 -0.62
C PHE A 78 -2.18 -15.41 -1.54
N CYS A 79 -1.13 -15.95 -2.15
CA CYS A 79 -0.31 -15.23 -3.14
C CYS A 79 -1.15 -14.74 -4.33
N ARG A 80 -2.08 -15.57 -4.85
CA ARG A 80 -3.04 -15.14 -5.88
C ARG A 80 -3.92 -13.98 -5.43
N GLY A 81 -4.39 -14.01 -4.18
CA GLY A 81 -5.17 -12.91 -3.59
C GLY A 81 -4.40 -11.60 -3.53
N ILE A 82 -3.15 -11.63 -3.06
CA ILE A 82 -2.29 -10.44 -3.02
C ILE A 82 -1.97 -9.94 -4.43
N MET A 83 -1.67 -10.84 -5.36
CA MET A 83 -1.41 -10.47 -6.75
C MET A 83 -2.56 -9.70 -7.39
N MET A 84 -3.82 -10.11 -7.12
CA MET A 84 -4.98 -9.37 -7.62
C MET A 84 -5.02 -7.93 -7.08
N ILE A 85 -4.69 -7.73 -5.81
CA ILE A 85 -4.62 -6.38 -5.22
C ILE A 85 -3.47 -5.56 -5.80
N ILE A 86 -2.28 -6.15 -5.97
CA ILE A 86 -1.14 -5.46 -6.59
C ILE A 86 -1.49 -5.04 -8.01
N LEU A 87 -2.04 -5.95 -8.82
CA LEU A 87 -2.44 -5.66 -10.19
C LEU A 87 -3.57 -4.62 -10.26
N ALA A 88 -4.54 -4.66 -9.34
CA ALA A 88 -5.60 -3.65 -9.24
C ALA A 88 -5.08 -2.29 -8.73
N SER A 89 -4.03 -2.27 -7.92
CA SER A 89 -3.44 -1.01 -7.45
C SER A 89 -2.75 -0.24 -8.57
N VAL A 90 -2.20 -0.89 -9.59
CA VAL A 90 -1.53 -0.22 -10.73
C VAL A 90 -2.47 0.75 -11.47
N PRO A 91 -3.65 0.35 -11.99
CA PRO A 91 -4.57 1.29 -12.65
C PRO A 91 -5.11 2.35 -11.70
N ILE A 92 -5.31 2.03 -10.40
CA ILE A 92 -5.71 3.00 -9.39
C ILE A 92 -4.62 4.07 -9.20
N ILE A 93 -3.36 3.66 -9.12
CA ILE A 93 -2.19 4.54 -9.03
C ILE A 93 -2.14 5.46 -10.24
N ILE A 94 -2.26 4.90 -11.46
CA ILE A 94 -2.27 5.68 -12.70
C ILE A 94 -3.42 6.68 -12.70
N TRP A 95 -4.62 6.27 -12.29
CA TRP A 95 -5.78 7.17 -12.22
C TRP A 95 -5.56 8.32 -11.22
N PHE A 96 -5.02 8.04 -10.04
CA PHE A 96 -4.65 9.06 -9.06
C PHE A 96 -3.54 9.98 -9.55
N GLN A 97 -2.55 9.44 -10.29
CA GLN A 97 -1.45 10.21 -10.86
C GLN A 97 -1.94 11.13 -11.97
N MET A 98 -2.82 10.64 -12.86
CA MET A 98 -3.49 11.46 -13.87
C MET A 98 -4.28 12.59 -13.23
N GLN A 99 -5.07 12.32 -12.19
CA GLN A 99 -5.86 13.37 -11.53
C GLN A 99 -4.98 14.42 -10.83
N ALA A 100 -3.75 14.06 -10.46
CA ALA A 100 -2.80 14.97 -9.83
C ALA A 100 -1.96 15.78 -10.84
N GLY A 101 -1.72 15.24 -12.05
CA GLY A 101 -0.97 15.90 -13.13
C GLY A 101 -1.73 16.95 -13.94
N ILE A 102 -3.03 17.15 -13.69
CA ILE A 102 -3.88 18.14 -14.38
C ILE A 102 -4.14 19.37 -13.49
N ALA A 103 -3.33 19.60 -12.44
CA ALA A 103 -3.41 20.74 -11.53
C ALA A 103 -2.26 21.74 -11.74
#